data_AF-A0A8T4T741-F1
#
_entry.id   AF-A0A8T4T741-F1
#
_cell.length_a   1.000
_cell.length_b   1.000
_cell.length_c   1.000
_cell.angle_alpha   90.00
_cell.angle_beta   90.00
_cell.angle_gamma   90.00
#
_symmetry.space_group_name_H-M   'P 1'
#
loop_
_entity.id
_entity.type
_entity.pdbx_description
1 polymer ?
#
loop_
_entity_poly.entity_id
_entity_poly.type
_entity_poly.pdbx_seq_one_letter_code
_entity_poly.pdbx_strand_id
1 'polypeptide(L)'
;MSSYGKNNKLGFLDFGIIGRLPKDTRKKLLLILSHLVRKEFDEAIKHTLEIAQICAESDIQGYESKLYGIFTSWYGSQLKEGTLTRAFFNAIAQGIHHKVYFASDLVLFSKMLVTTESVGALLNPDFDISVDARPFIEETMRAEMSPIKFIKGFIRNALEHGEFIEELPTHIIKLIKKIEEHEHF
;
A
#
# COMPACT_ATOMS: atom_id res chain seq x y z
N MET A 1 -22.52 22.22 25.43
CA MET A 1 -22.20 23.40 24.59
C MET A 1 -20.68 23.44 24.44
N SER A 2 -20.13 22.89 23.36
CA SER A 2 -18.71 23.03 22.99
C SER A 2 -18.66 23.27 21.48
N SER A 3 -17.92 24.31 21.11
CA SER A 3 -18.00 25.05 19.86
C SER A 3 -17.41 24.27 18.68
N TYR A 4 -18.26 23.85 17.73
CA TYR A 4 -17.81 23.46 16.39
C TYR A 4 -17.31 24.70 15.62
N GLY A 5 -16.19 24.52 14.93
CA GLY A 5 -15.45 25.58 14.24
C GLY A 5 -16.28 26.31 13.19
N LYS A 6 -16.25 27.64 13.25
CA LYS A 6 -16.93 28.60 12.37
C LYS A 6 -16.57 28.53 10.86
N ASN A 7 -15.82 27.54 10.36
CA ASN A 7 -15.20 27.58 9.02
C ASN A 7 -15.02 26.23 8.27
N ASN A 8 -15.82 25.17 8.53
CA ASN A 8 -15.65 23.86 7.86
C ASN A 8 -14.22 23.30 7.92
N LYS A 9 -13.49 23.57 9.01
CA LYS A 9 -12.12 23.07 9.20
C LYS A 9 -12.15 21.80 10.04
N LEU A 10 -11.46 20.76 9.57
CA LEU A 10 -11.21 19.54 10.33
C LEU A 10 -10.02 19.78 11.28
N GLY A 11 -10.24 19.59 12.58
CA GLY A 11 -9.19 19.65 13.60
C GLY A 11 -8.91 18.26 14.14
N PHE A 12 -7.66 17.81 14.09
CA PHE A 12 -7.23 16.57 14.73
C PHE A 12 -6.93 16.85 16.22
N LEU A 13 -7.61 16.14 17.13
CA LEU A 13 -7.54 16.36 18.58
C LEU A 13 -6.76 15.28 19.33
N ASP A 14 -6.51 14.13 18.70
CA ASP A 14 -5.84 12.99 19.32
C ASP A 14 -4.69 12.47 18.43
N PHE A 15 -3.53 12.28 19.05
CA PHE A 15 -2.31 11.72 18.48
C PHE A 15 -1.73 10.60 19.36
N GLY A 16 -2.52 10.00 20.25
CA GLY A 16 -2.06 8.99 21.21
C GLY A 16 -1.56 7.69 20.59
N ILE A 17 -1.95 7.40 19.33
CA ILE A 17 -1.50 6.22 18.59
C ILE A 17 -0.91 6.67 17.25
N ILE A 18 0.43 6.78 17.20
CA ILE A 18 1.18 7.06 15.96
C ILE A 18 2.03 5.83 15.64
N GLY A 19 1.77 5.22 14.48
CA GLY A 19 2.63 4.19 13.90
C GLY A 19 3.59 4.78 12.88
N ARG A 20 4.78 4.19 12.73
CA ARG A 20 5.74 4.57 11.68
C ARG A 20 6.01 3.38 10.78
N LEU A 21 5.55 3.46 9.54
CA LEU A 21 5.91 2.46 8.53
C LEU A 21 7.25 2.83 7.88
N PRO A 22 8.23 1.91 7.83
CA PRO A 22 9.42 2.07 7.01
C PRO A 22 9.05 2.37 5.55
N LYS A 23 9.90 3.13 4.85
CA LYS A 23 9.62 3.56 3.47
C LYS A 23 9.33 2.37 2.54
N ASP A 24 10.10 1.29 2.67
CA ASP A 24 9.96 0.11 1.82
C ASP A 24 8.66 -0.66 2.13
N THR A 25 8.33 -0.82 3.42
CA THR A 25 7.05 -1.41 3.85
C THR A 25 5.87 -0.58 3.34
N ARG A 26 5.93 0.76 3.43
CA ARG A 26 4.89 1.64 2.90
C ARG A 26 4.70 1.45 1.39
N LYS A 27 5.80 1.36 0.63
CA LYS A 27 5.74 1.14 -0.81
C LYS A 27 5.11 -0.21 -1.16
N LYS A 28 5.47 -1.28 -0.45
CA LYS A 28 4.88 -2.61 -0.64
C LYS A 28 3.41 -2.65 -0.24
N LEU A 29 3.00 -1.97 0.84
CA LEU A 29 1.59 -1.84 1.20
C LEU A 29 0.77 -1.12 0.12
N LEU A 30 1.30 -0.05 -0.46
CA LEU A 30 0.65 0.64 -1.58
C LEU A 30 0.47 -0.28 -2.80
N LEU A 31 1.47 -1.12 -3.09
CA LEU A 31 1.37 -2.14 -4.14
C LEU A 31 0.28 -3.15 -3.81
N ILE A 32 0.28 -3.73 -2.61
CA ILE A 32 -0.74 -4.70 -2.17
C ILE A 32 -2.15 -4.11 -2.33
N LEU A 33 -2.39 -2.90 -1.80
CA LEU A 33 -3.69 -2.25 -1.87
C LEU A 33 -4.12 -1.95 -3.32
N SER A 34 -3.18 -1.49 -4.16
CA SER A 34 -3.45 -1.21 -5.57
C SER A 34 -3.84 -2.47 -6.34
N HIS A 35 -3.09 -3.56 -6.16
CA HIS A 35 -3.38 -4.84 -6.79
C HIS A 35 -4.72 -5.43 -6.29
N LEU A 36 -5.02 -5.30 -4.99
CA LEU A 36 -6.32 -5.73 -4.44
C LEU A 36 -7.49 -4.98 -5.08
N VAL A 37 -7.42 -3.64 -5.17
CA VAL A 37 -8.47 -2.82 -5.80
C VAL A 37 -8.61 -3.11 -7.31
N ARG A 38 -7.53 -3.54 -7.97
CA ARG A 38 -7.51 -3.95 -9.38
C ARG A 38 -7.87 -5.42 -9.62
N LYS A 39 -8.10 -6.20 -8.56
CA LYS A 39 -8.39 -7.64 -8.61
C LYS A 39 -7.21 -8.48 -9.12
N GLU A 40 -6.00 -7.98 -8.95
CA GLU A 40 -4.75 -8.63 -9.32
C GLU A 40 -4.21 -9.41 -8.09
N PHE A 41 -4.94 -10.46 -7.69
CA PHE A 41 -4.68 -11.14 -6.40
C PHE A 41 -3.30 -11.79 -6.33
N ASP A 42 -2.78 -12.33 -7.43
CA ASP A 42 -1.47 -12.99 -7.44
C ASP A 42 -0.34 -12.00 -7.09
N GLU A 43 -0.37 -10.79 -7.67
CA GLU A 43 0.60 -9.74 -7.34
C GLU A 43 0.39 -9.20 -5.91
N ALA A 44 -0.86 -9.10 -5.44
CA ALA A 44 -1.14 -8.73 -4.06
C ALA A 44 -0.57 -9.76 -3.05
N ILE A 45 -0.72 -11.06 -3.33
CA ILE A 45 -0.19 -12.16 -2.52
C ILE A 45 1.34 -12.11 -2.50
N LYS A 46 1.97 -12.01 -3.66
CA LYS A 46 3.42 -11.88 -3.81
C LYS A 46 3.97 -10.72 -2.97
N HIS A 47 3.38 -9.53 -3.09
CA HIS A 47 3.81 -8.38 -2.30
C HIS A 47 3.54 -8.52 -0.80
N THR A 48 2.51 -9.28 -0.42
CA THR A 48 2.23 -9.61 0.99
C THR A 48 3.33 -10.49 1.58
N LEU A 49 3.83 -11.48 0.83
CA LEU A 49 4.93 -12.35 1.26
C LEU A 49 6.25 -11.59 1.39
N GLU A 50 6.51 -10.61 0.52
CA GLU A 50 7.74 -9.81 0.57
C GLU A 50 7.87 -8.93 1.83
N ILE A 51 6.75 -8.58 2.48
CA ILE A 51 6.76 -7.83 3.74
C ILE A 51 6.63 -8.74 4.97
N ALA A 52 6.52 -10.05 4.75
CA ALA A 52 6.46 -11.03 5.80
C ALA A 52 7.86 -11.49 6.24
N GLN A 53 7.95 -11.88 7.51
CA GLN A 53 9.08 -12.61 8.07
C GLN A 53 8.77 -14.10 7.96
N ILE A 54 9.51 -14.77 7.09
CA ILE A 54 9.38 -16.20 6.79
C ILE A 54 10.51 -16.95 7.50
N CYS A 55 10.18 -18.05 8.17
CA CYS A 55 11.13 -18.95 8.82
C CYS A 55 11.14 -20.32 8.12
N ALA A 56 12.07 -21.20 8.51
CA ALA A 56 12.22 -22.51 7.88
C ALA A 56 10.97 -23.39 8.02
N GLU A 57 10.18 -23.18 9.07
CA GLU A 57 8.97 -23.92 9.36
C GLU A 57 7.70 -23.30 8.74
N SER A 58 7.81 -22.17 8.03
CA SER A 58 6.67 -21.49 7.42
C SER A 58 6.02 -22.33 6.33
N ASP A 59 4.69 -22.46 6.41
CA ASP A 59 3.87 -23.06 5.35
C ASP A 59 3.45 -21.96 4.36
N ILE A 60 4.36 -21.62 3.44
CA ILE A 60 4.15 -20.56 2.45
C ILE A 60 2.98 -20.90 1.52
N GLN A 61 2.93 -22.14 1.03
CA GLN A 61 1.89 -22.58 0.08
C GLN A 61 0.50 -22.59 0.72
N GLY A 62 0.39 -23.07 1.97
CA GLY A 62 -0.86 -23.00 2.72
C GLY A 62 -1.31 -21.56 2.96
N TYR A 63 -0.36 -20.68 3.28
CA TYR A 63 -0.66 -19.26 3.48
C TYR A 63 -1.11 -18.56 2.19
N GLU A 64 -0.45 -18.81 1.06
CA GLU A 64 -0.85 -18.31 -0.26
C GLU A 64 -2.27 -18.74 -0.62
N SER A 65 -2.59 -20.03 -0.45
CA SER A 65 -3.93 -20.57 -0.68
C SER A 65 -4.96 -19.86 0.21
N LYS A 66 -4.61 -19.61 1.47
CA LYS A 66 -5.49 -18.91 2.41
C LYS A 66 -5.72 -17.45 2.01
N LEU A 67 -4.68 -16.74 1.60
CA LEU A 67 -4.78 -15.36 1.10
C LEU A 67 -5.68 -15.28 -0.12
N TYR A 68 -5.51 -16.19 -1.08
CA TYR A 68 -6.36 -16.24 -2.28
C TYR A 68 -7.84 -16.40 -1.90
N GLY A 69 -8.14 -17.28 -0.95
CA GLY A 69 -9.50 -17.45 -0.42
C GLY A 69 -10.04 -16.21 0.26
N ILE A 70 -9.22 -15.49 1.05
CA ILE A 70 -9.61 -14.24 1.70
C ILE A 70 -9.94 -13.17 0.65
N PHE A 71 -9.07 -12.96 -0.33
CA PHE A 71 -9.25 -11.91 -1.35
C PHE A 71 -10.41 -12.23 -2.28
N THR A 72 -10.56 -13.50 -2.69
CA THR A 72 -11.70 -13.96 -3.48
C THR A 72 -13.01 -13.82 -2.71
N SER A 73 -13.03 -14.18 -1.42
CA SER A 73 -14.22 -14.03 -0.58
C SER A 73 -14.57 -12.57 -0.38
N TRP A 74 -13.58 -11.70 -0.12
CA TRP A 74 -13.79 -10.26 0.00
C TRP A 74 -14.41 -9.70 -1.28
N TYR A 75 -13.84 -10.03 -2.43
CA TYR A 75 -14.36 -9.60 -3.72
C TYR A 75 -15.75 -10.17 -4.05
N GLY A 76 -16.00 -11.45 -3.78
CA GLY A 76 -17.31 -12.10 -3.99
C GLY A 76 -18.38 -11.63 -3.01
N SER A 77 -17.98 -11.16 -1.82
CA SER A 77 -18.87 -10.63 -0.78
C SER A 77 -19.33 -9.19 -1.01
N GLN A 78 -19.18 -8.67 -2.23
CA GLN A 78 -19.58 -7.34 -2.72
C GLN A 78 -21.05 -6.94 -2.49
N LEU A 79 -21.81 -7.68 -1.67
CA LEU A 79 -23.21 -7.38 -1.40
C LEU A 79 -23.56 -7.06 0.06
N LYS A 80 -22.91 -7.55 1.15
CA LYS A 80 -23.43 -7.24 2.52
C LYS A 80 -22.46 -7.15 3.72
N GLU A 81 -21.27 -7.77 3.78
CA GLU A 81 -20.54 -7.90 5.08
C GLU A 81 -18.99 -7.92 5.05
N GLY A 82 -18.34 -7.89 3.88
CA GLY A 82 -16.89 -8.01 3.77
C GLY A 82 -16.19 -6.70 3.41
N THR A 83 -15.35 -6.16 4.30
CA THR A 83 -14.57 -4.93 4.02
C THR A 83 -13.11 -5.22 3.66
N LEU A 84 -12.48 -4.31 2.91
CA LEU A 84 -11.04 -4.39 2.60
C LEU A 84 -10.20 -4.44 3.90
N THR A 85 -10.62 -3.69 4.92
CA THR A 85 -10.00 -3.72 6.24
C THR A 85 -10.05 -5.10 6.88
N ARG A 86 -11.20 -5.78 6.81
CA ARG A 86 -11.37 -7.13 7.35
C ARG A 86 -10.53 -8.15 6.57
N ALA A 87 -10.46 -8.02 5.24
CA ALA A 87 -9.59 -8.85 4.41
C ALA A 87 -8.12 -8.69 4.83
N PHE A 88 -7.67 -7.46 5.02
CA PHE A 88 -6.31 -7.15 5.46
C PHE A 88 -6.00 -7.71 6.86
N PHE A 89 -6.91 -7.52 7.81
CA PHE A 89 -6.76 -8.08 9.16
C PHE A 89 -6.70 -9.60 9.14
N ASN A 90 -7.60 -10.25 8.38
CA ASN A 90 -7.63 -11.69 8.23
C ASN A 90 -6.34 -12.22 7.59
N ALA A 91 -5.78 -11.52 6.59
CA ALA A 91 -4.51 -11.89 5.99
C ALA A 91 -3.40 -11.96 7.04
N ILE A 92 -3.21 -10.88 7.82
CA ILE A 92 -2.21 -10.84 8.90
C ILE A 92 -2.46 -11.95 9.93
N ALA A 93 -3.71 -12.11 10.38
CA ALA A 93 -4.06 -13.10 11.39
C ALA A 93 -3.81 -14.54 10.91
N GLN A 94 -4.07 -14.84 9.64
CA GLN A 94 -3.83 -16.16 9.06
C GLN A 94 -2.34 -16.48 8.88
N GLY A 95 -1.47 -15.46 8.83
CA GLY A 95 -0.04 -15.67 8.80
C GLY A 95 0.45 -16.47 10.02
N ILE A 96 -0.07 -16.17 11.21
CA ILE A 96 0.31 -16.85 12.45
C ILE A 96 0.10 -18.37 12.37
N HIS A 97 -1.02 -18.80 11.79
CA HIS A 97 -1.35 -20.23 11.64
C HIS A 97 -0.39 -20.96 10.70
N HIS A 98 0.24 -20.25 9.77
CA HIS A 98 1.18 -20.77 8.80
C HIS A 98 2.64 -20.41 9.14
N LYS A 99 2.89 -19.91 10.37
CA LYS A 99 4.20 -19.40 10.83
C LYS A 99 4.81 -18.35 9.88
N VAL A 100 3.97 -17.51 9.30
CA VAL A 100 4.33 -16.34 8.51
C VAL A 100 4.05 -15.10 9.36
N TYR A 101 5.10 -14.37 9.73
CA TYR A 101 4.99 -13.28 10.70
C TYR A 101 5.05 -11.91 10.02
N PHE A 102 4.44 -10.91 10.64
CA PHE A 102 4.37 -9.54 10.13
C PHE A 102 4.88 -8.57 11.18
N ALA A 103 5.47 -7.46 10.75
CA ALA A 103 5.89 -6.41 11.68
C ALA A 103 4.70 -5.86 12.48
N SER A 104 4.92 -5.54 13.76
CA SER A 104 3.88 -5.02 14.66
C SER A 104 3.24 -3.73 14.14
N ASP A 105 3.97 -2.93 13.37
CA ASP A 105 3.47 -1.71 12.74
C ASP A 105 2.31 -1.97 11.76
N LEU A 106 2.22 -3.19 11.20
CA LEU A 106 1.12 -3.59 10.31
C LEU A 106 -0.19 -3.82 11.09
N VAL A 107 -0.11 -4.20 12.37
CA VAL A 107 -1.27 -4.30 13.26
C VAL A 107 -1.78 -2.90 13.63
N LEU A 108 -0.87 -1.94 13.83
CA LEU A 108 -1.26 -0.54 14.01
C LEU A 108 -1.88 0.04 12.74
N PHE A 109 -1.34 -0.31 11.57
CA PHE A 109 -1.91 0.07 10.28
C PHE A 109 -3.32 -0.51 10.09
N SER A 110 -3.57 -1.77 10.47
CA SER A 110 -4.92 -2.34 10.38
C SER A 110 -5.91 -1.62 11.29
N LYS A 111 -5.49 -1.19 12.50
CA LYS A 111 -6.33 -0.35 13.37
C LYS A 111 -6.66 0.99 12.72
N MET A 112 -5.68 1.62 12.06
CA MET A 112 -5.91 2.87 11.33
C MET A 112 -6.94 2.69 10.22
N LEU A 113 -6.88 1.59 9.47
CA LEU A 113 -7.89 1.26 8.44
C LEU A 113 -9.29 1.08 9.06
N VAL A 114 -9.40 0.33 10.16
CA VAL A 114 -10.69 0.15 10.88
C VAL A 114 -11.26 1.49 11.33
N THR A 115 -10.43 2.35 11.92
CA THR A 115 -10.87 3.67 12.37
C THR A 115 -11.31 4.54 11.19
N THR A 116 -10.55 4.52 10.10
CA THR A 116 -10.88 5.29 8.88
C THR A 116 -12.21 4.83 8.29
N GLU A 117 -12.40 3.52 8.19
CA GLU A 117 -13.65 2.92 7.72
C GLU A 117 -14.83 3.26 8.63
N SER A 118 -14.64 3.18 9.95
CA SER A 118 -15.67 3.50 10.93
C SER A 118 -16.08 4.98 10.85
N VAL A 119 -15.12 5.89 10.76
CA VAL A 119 -15.39 7.33 10.60
C VAL A 119 -16.05 7.62 9.25
N GLY A 120 -15.58 6.97 8.17
CA GLY A 120 -16.19 7.08 6.85
C GLY A 120 -17.66 6.68 6.86
N ALA A 121 -17.97 5.52 7.44
CA ALA A 121 -19.34 5.02 7.56
C ALA A 121 -20.25 5.91 8.43
N LEU A 122 -19.68 6.56 9.46
CA LEU A 122 -20.42 7.55 10.27
C LEU A 122 -20.79 8.82 9.50
N LEU A 123 -19.96 9.22 8.53
CA LEU A 123 -20.17 10.42 7.71
C LEU A 123 -20.99 10.15 6.45
N ASN A 124 -20.80 8.98 5.84
CA ASN A 124 -21.49 8.51 4.66
C ASN A 124 -21.84 7.02 4.86
N PRO A 125 -23.12 6.66 5.03
CA PRO A 125 -23.55 5.26 5.20
C PRO A 125 -23.16 4.34 4.03
N ASP A 126 -22.97 4.91 2.84
CA ASP A 126 -22.57 4.17 1.63
C ASP A 126 -21.05 4.16 1.41
N PHE A 127 -20.26 4.58 2.41
CA PHE A 127 -18.80 4.60 2.33
C PHE A 127 -18.24 3.18 2.15
N ASP A 128 -17.43 3.01 1.11
CA ASP A 128 -16.69 1.77 0.84
C ASP A 128 -15.22 2.13 0.66
N ILE A 129 -14.42 1.81 1.69
CA ILE A 129 -12.98 2.12 1.69
C ILE A 129 -12.25 1.53 0.47
N SER A 130 -12.74 0.43 -0.13
CA SER A 130 -12.12 -0.17 -1.31
C SER A 130 -12.32 0.66 -2.58
N VAL A 131 -13.44 1.37 -2.67
CA VAL A 131 -13.79 2.26 -3.78
C VAL A 131 -13.24 3.67 -3.51
N ASP A 132 -13.52 4.19 -2.33
CA ASP A 132 -13.22 5.58 -1.94
C ASP A 132 -11.72 5.83 -1.77
N ALA A 133 -10.92 4.82 -1.38
CA ALA A 133 -9.47 4.97 -1.26
C ALA A 133 -8.72 4.89 -2.60
N ARG A 134 -9.35 4.39 -3.66
CA ARG A 134 -8.72 4.19 -4.99
C ARG A 134 -8.01 5.45 -5.53
N PRO A 135 -8.65 6.64 -5.61
CA PRO A 135 -7.98 7.83 -6.12
C PRO A 135 -6.75 8.21 -5.28
N PHE A 136 -6.82 8.07 -3.96
CA PHE A 136 -5.72 8.37 -3.04
C PHE A 136 -4.57 7.37 -3.19
N ILE A 137 -4.86 6.08 -3.37
CA ILE A 137 -3.84 5.05 -3.63
C ILE A 137 -3.13 5.36 -4.95
N GLU A 138 -3.86 5.67 -6.01
CA GLU A 138 -3.28 5.97 -7.32
C GLU A 138 -2.44 7.24 -7.32
N GLU A 139 -2.90 8.30 -6.64
CA GLU A 139 -2.13 9.53 -6.47
C GLU A 139 -0.84 9.28 -5.68
N THR A 140 -0.96 8.55 -4.56
CA THR A 140 0.19 8.22 -3.72
C THR A 140 1.19 7.34 -4.47
N MET A 141 0.72 6.38 -5.27
CA MET A 141 1.57 5.57 -6.14
C MET A 141 2.33 6.43 -7.16
N ARG A 142 1.67 7.37 -7.84
CA ARG A 142 2.34 8.30 -8.76
C ARG A 142 3.42 9.11 -8.05
N ALA A 143 3.12 9.58 -6.83
CA ALA A 143 4.08 10.33 -6.03
C ALA A 143 5.27 9.47 -5.59
N GLU A 144 5.06 8.21 -5.19
CA GLU A 144 6.11 7.31 -4.69
C GLU A 144 6.91 6.61 -5.81
N MET A 145 6.31 6.40 -6.98
CA MET A 145 6.94 5.83 -8.17
C MET A 145 7.41 6.87 -9.18
N SER A 146 7.39 8.16 -8.80
CA SER A 146 7.85 9.24 -9.66
C SER A 146 9.27 8.95 -10.21
N PRO A 147 9.47 8.94 -11.54
CA PRO A 147 10.78 8.72 -12.16
C PRO A 147 11.84 9.70 -11.65
N ILE A 148 11.43 10.90 -11.26
CA ILE A 148 12.30 11.93 -10.67
C ILE A 148 12.86 11.47 -9.33
N LYS A 149 12.07 10.80 -8.48
CA LYS A 149 12.56 10.22 -7.21
C LYS A 149 13.54 9.07 -7.47
N PHE A 150 13.26 8.25 -8.48
CA PHE A 150 14.16 7.16 -8.88
C PHE A 150 15.51 7.68 -9.38
N ILE A 151 15.51 8.65 -10.30
CA ILE A 151 16.72 9.29 -10.83
C ILE A 151 17.52 9.95 -9.70
N LYS A 152 16.87 10.71 -8.80
CA LYS A 152 17.56 11.30 -7.64
C LYS A 152 18.18 10.25 -6.72
N GLY A 153 17.47 9.15 -6.48
CA GLY A 153 17.99 8.02 -5.70
C GLY A 153 19.19 7.36 -6.36
N PHE A 154 19.11 7.14 -7.68
CA PHE A 154 20.18 6.57 -8.47
C PHE A 154 21.43 7.47 -8.49
N ILE A 155 21.27 8.78 -8.76
CA ILE A 155 22.37 9.75 -8.74
C ILE A 155 23.02 9.79 -7.36
N ARG A 156 22.23 9.81 -6.28
CA ARG A 156 22.77 9.82 -4.91
C ARG A 156 23.58 8.56 -4.62
N ASN A 157 23.05 7.38 -4.94
CA ASN A 157 23.76 6.12 -4.73
C ASN A 157 25.02 6.03 -5.63
N ALA A 158 24.97 6.54 -6.86
CA ALA A 158 26.11 6.59 -7.78
C ALA A 158 27.20 7.54 -7.29
N LEU A 159 26.84 8.69 -6.72
CA LEU A 159 27.79 9.62 -6.09
C LEU A 159 28.38 9.05 -4.79
N GLU A 160 27.60 8.28 -4.03
CA GLU A 160 28.03 7.64 -2.79
C GLU A 160 28.92 6.42 -3.01
N HIS A 161 28.82 5.72 -4.16
CA HIS A 161 29.56 4.47 -4.43
C HIS A 161 30.49 4.51 -5.65
N GLY A 162 30.56 5.61 -6.41
CA GLY A 162 31.59 5.88 -7.42
C GLY A 162 31.62 4.99 -8.67
N GLU A 163 30.92 3.84 -8.69
CA GLU A 163 31.11 2.78 -9.68
C GLU A 163 30.16 2.82 -10.90
N PHE A 164 29.35 3.87 -11.10
CA PHE A 164 28.38 3.93 -12.21
C PHE A 164 28.56 5.13 -13.18
N ILE A 165 29.75 5.74 -13.22
CA ILE A 165 29.95 6.99 -13.98
C ILE A 165 30.09 6.77 -15.51
N GLU A 166 30.53 5.59 -15.98
CA GLU A 166 30.87 5.42 -17.41
C GLU A 166 29.68 5.24 -18.38
N GLU A 167 28.53 4.70 -17.96
CA GLU A 167 27.42 4.37 -18.90
C GLU A 167 26.12 5.16 -18.72
N LEU A 168 26.05 6.00 -17.69
CA LEU A 168 24.89 6.84 -17.37
C LEU A 168 24.45 7.83 -18.45
N PRO A 169 25.36 8.59 -19.12
CA PRO A 169 24.91 9.67 -20.00
C PRO A 169 24.10 9.13 -21.18
N THR A 170 24.44 7.96 -21.70
CA THR A 170 23.87 7.43 -22.94
C THR A 170 22.42 6.96 -22.80
N HIS A 171 22.04 6.43 -21.63
CA HIS A 171 20.70 5.89 -21.40
C HIS A 171 19.70 6.98 -20.96
N ILE A 172 20.15 7.96 -20.18
CA ILE A 172 19.34 9.12 -19.78
C ILE A 172 18.99 9.98 -21.01
N ILE A 173 19.97 10.24 -21.88
CA ILE A 173 19.74 11.01 -23.12
C ILE A 173 18.73 10.30 -24.04
N LYS A 174 18.76 8.97 -24.12
CA LYS A 174 17.79 8.20 -24.93
C LYS A 174 16.37 8.26 -24.36
N LEU A 175 16.21 8.24 -23.03
CA LEU A 175 14.90 8.33 -22.39
C LEU A 175 14.28 9.73 -22.53
N ILE A 176 15.09 10.79 -22.40
CA ILE A 176 14.63 12.17 -22.60
C ILE A 176 14.17 12.36 -24.05
N LYS A 177 14.96 11.90 -25.02
CA LYS A 177 14.57 11.95 -26.45
C LYS A 177 13.26 11.20 -26.73
N LYS A 178 13.07 10.03 -26.12
CA LYS A 178 11.87 9.21 -26.35
C LYS A 178 10.60 9.81 -25.73
N ILE A 179 10.74 10.66 -24.71
CA ILE A 179 9.63 11.42 -24.12
C ILE A 179 9.30 12.64 -24.99
N GLU A 180 10.31 13.38 -25.47
CA GLU A 180 10.13 14.51 -26.38
C GLU A 180 9.49 14.08 -27.72
N GLU A 181 9.80 12.88 -28.21
CA GLU A 181 9.18 12.32 -29.43
C GLU A 181 7.71 11.90 -29.25
N HIS A 182 7.23 11.72 -28.02
CA HIS A 182 5.85 11.32 -27.71
C HIS A 182 4.93 12.46 -27.27
N GLU A 183 5.45 13.69 -27.11
CA GLU A 183 4.62 14.90 -26.86
C GLU A 183 4.17 15.61 -28.16
N HIS A 184 4.57 15.12 -29.34
CA HIS A 184 4.25 15.72 -30.64
C HIS A 184 3.19 14.96 -31.48
N PHE A 185 2.34 14.14 -30.86
CA PHE A 185 1.13 13.56 -31.49
C PHE A 185 -0.12 13.77 -30.64
#